data_AF-A0A937Z731-F1
#
_entry.id   AF-A0A937Z731-F1
#
_cell.length_a   1.000
_cell.length_b   1.000
_cell.length_c   1.000
_cell.angle_alpha   90.00
_cell.angle_beta   90.00
_cell.angle_gamma   90.00
#
_symmetry.space_group_name_H-M   'P 1'
#
loop_
_entity.id
_entity.type
_entity.pdbx_description
1 polymer ?
#
loop_
_entity_poly.entity_id
_entity_poly.type
_entity_poly.pdbx_seq_one_letter_code
_entity_poly.pdbx_strand_id
1 'polypeptide(L)'
;QGPLHNEEGVVTRQEAVQFLMLSEVTGNNGLAFGTEDWPSGKWRLLVANWSWPSMSFSLDGGEFQSLSVKQSPTEANFGGLAIGSAGGQKTLMDELTIYRRPLTVDEARALHVIGRN
;
A
#
# COMPACT_ATOMS: atom_id res chain seq x y z
N GLN A 1 -4.97 5.26 -5.78
CA GLN A 1 -6.13 5.09 -6.67
C GLN A 1 -7.10 6.24 -6.40
N GLY A 2 -7.56 6.94 -7.43
CA GLY A 2 -8.48 8.07 -7.28
C GLY A 2 -9.88 7.67 -6.76
N PRO A 3 -10.73 8.67 -6.48
CA PRO A 3 -12.10 8.44 -6.06
C PRO A 3 -12.87 7.67 -7.14
N LEU A 4 -13.71 6.74 -6.70
CA LEU A 4 -14.64 6.03 -7.58
C LEU A 4 -15.99 6.72 -7.52
N HIS A 5 -16.59 6.95 -8.69
CA HIS A 5 -17.95 7.48 -8.80
C HIS A 5 -18.89 6.41 -9.34
N ASN A 6 -20.15 6.41 -8.92
CA ASN A 6 -21.21 5.63 -9.57
C ASN A 6 -21.64 6.30 -10.89
N GLU A 7 -22.59 5.68 -11.60
CA GLU A 7 -23.14 6.19 -12.87
C GLU A 7 -23.79 7.58 -12.74
N GLU A 8 -24.21 7.96 -11.53
CA GLU A 8 -24.82 9.25 -11.20
C GLU A 8 -23.77 10.32 -10.79
N GLY A 9 -22.48 9.96 -10.78
CA GLY A 9 -21.40 10.86 -10.39
C GLY A 9 -21.17 10.99 -8.88
N VAL A 10 -21.87 10.22 -8.04
CA VAL A 10 -21.69 10.21 -6.59
C VAL A 10 -20.44 9.42 -6.21
N VAL A 11 -19.59 9.97 -5.33
CA VAL A 11 -18.40 9.26 -4.82
C VAL A 11 -18.82 8.04 -4.01
N THR A 12 -18.44 6.86 -4.47
CA THR A 12 -18.67 5.56 -3.80
C THR A 12 -17.44 5.05 -3.06
N ARG A 13 -16.26 5.58 -3.38
CA ARG A 13 -15.01 5.32 -2.65
C ARG A 13 -14.12 6.54 -2.72
N GLN A 14 -13.58 6.96 -1.59
CA GLN A 14 -12.59 8.03 -1.52
C GLN A 14 -11.24 7.62 -2.13
N GLU A 15 -10.36 8.61 -2.32
CA GLU A 15 -8.98 8.36 -2.73
C GLU A 15 -8.23 7.55 -1.66
N ALA A 16 -7.41 6.60 -2.10
CA ALA A 16 -6.67 5.72 -1.21
C ALA A 16 -5.31 5.35 -1.79
N VAL A 17 -4.33 5.14 -0.90
CA VAL A 17 -3.10 4.43 -1.25
C VAL A 17 -3.29 2.95 -0.95
N GLN A 18 -2.99 2.11 -1.93
CA GLN A 18 -3.31 0.69 -1.89
C GLN A 18 -2.05 -0.15 -2.07
N PHE A 19 -1.97 -1.23 -1.29
CA PHE A 19 -1.06 -2.33 -1.52
C PHE A 19 -1.87 -3.53 -2.00
N LEU A 20 -1.74 -3.86 -3.29
CA LEU A 20 -2.61 -4.82 -3.98
C LEU A 20 -1.82 -6.04 -4.45
N MET A 21 -2.47 -7.19 -4.37
CA MET A 21 -2.14 -8.39 -5.12
C MET A 21 -3.31 -8.71 -6.04
N LEU A 22 -3.07 -8.70 -7.35
CA LEU A 22 -4.05 -9.05 -8.36
C LEU A 22 -3.71 -10.44 -8.91
N SER A 23 -4.67 -11.36 -8.89
CA SER A 23 -4.46 -12.73 -9.38
C SER A 23 -5.76 -13.33 -9.88
N GLU A 24 -5.72 -13.84 -11.11
CA GLU A 24 -6.83 -14.61 -11.69
C GLU A 24 -6.98 -15.99 -11.04
N VAL A 25 -5.93 -16.50 -10.38
CA VAL A 25 -5.90 -17.83 -9.78
C VAL A 25 -6.28 -17.80 -8.30
N THR A 26 -5.65 -16.91 -7.53
CA THR A 26 -5.79 -16.85 -6.07
C THR A 26 -6.79 -15.79 -5.60
N GLY A 27 -7.33 -15.01 -6.54
CA GLY A 27 -8.21 -13.88 -6.28
C GLY A 27 -7.45 -12.63 -5.82
N ASN A 28 -8.10 -11.48 -5.97
CA ASN A 28 -7.51 -10.20 -5.60
C ASN A 28 -7.53 -10.01 -4.08
N ASN A 29 -6.41 -9.53 -3.54
CA ASN A 29 -6.28 -9.13 -2.14
C ASN A 29 -5.67 -7.74 -2.07
N GLY A 30 -5.98 -7.01 -1.01
CA GLY A 30 -5.42 -5.67 -0.86
C GLY A 30 -5.62 -5.07 0.51
N LEU A 31 -4.69 -4.19 0.87
CA LEU A 31 -4.76 -3.31 2.01
C LEU A 31 -4.76 -1.86 1.50
N ALA A 32 -5.42 -0.96 2.23
CA ALA A 32 -5.53 0.42 1.80
C ALA A 32 -5.59 1.37 2.99
N PHE A 33 -5.03 2.56 2.81
CA PHE A 33 -5.28 3.71 3.65
C PHE A 33 -6.05 4.75 2.85
N GLY A 34 -7.22 5.15 3.38
CA GLY A 34 -7.92 6.34 2.90
C GLY A 34 -7.06 7.58 3.12
N THR A 35 -7.12 8.52 2.18
CA THR A 35 -6.33 9.75 2.21
C THR A 35 -7.17 10.99 2.52
N GLU A 36 -8.46 10.83 2.80
CA GLU A 36 -9.40 11.93 3.04
C GLU A 36 -8.96 12.90 4.15
N ASP A 37 -8.40 12.36 5.23
CA ASP A 37 -7.97 13.13 6.40
C ASP A 37 -6.47 13.46 6.39
N TRP A 38 -5.78 13.23 5.26
CA TRP A 38 -4.35 13.47 5.18
C TRP A 38 -4.07 14.98 5.05
N PRO A 39 -3.21 15.55 5.90
CA PRO A 39 -2.88 16.97 5.80
C PRO A 39 -2.11 17.25 4.51
N SER A 40 -2.57 18.27 3.77
CA SER A 40 -1.92 18.70 2.53
C SER A 40 -0.47 19.17 2.77
N GLY A 41 0.41 18.87 1.82
CA GLY A 41 1.83 19.28 1.87
C GLY A 41 2.66 18.56 2.94
N LYS A 42 2.16 17.46 3.52
CA LYS A 42 2.90 16.64 4.48
C LYS A 42 3.31 15.31 3.87
N TRP A 43 4.59 15.00 3.98
CA TRP A 43 5.12 13.68 3.66
C TRP A 43 4.60 12.63 4.63
N ARG A 44 4.30 11.44 4.09
CA ARG A 44 3.81 10.27 4.83
C ARG A 44 4.74 9.10 4.51
N LEU A 45 5.06 8.28 5.51
CA LEU A 45 5.79 7.03 5.28
C LEU A 45 4.79 5.89 5.07
N LEU A 46 5.00 5.09 4.04
CA LEU A 46 4.26 3.86 3.79
C LEU A 46 5.21 2.68 3.80
N VAL A 47 4.88 1.64 4.56
CA VAL A 47 5.66 0.39 4.61
C VAL A 47 4.75 -0.77 4.26
N ALA A 48 5.02 -1.41 3.12
CA ALA A 48 4.32 -2.60 2.67
C ALA A 48 5.23 -3.82 2.81
N ASN A 49 4.79 -4.82 3.56
CA ASN A 49 5.46 -6.11 3.67
C ASN A 49 4.71 -7.17 2.87
N TRP A 50 5.47 -7.95 2.12
CA TRP A 50 5.03 -9.20 1.53
C TRP A 50 5.89 -10.34 2.08
N SER A 51 5.28 -11.29 2.78
CA SER A 51 5.92 -12.56 3.13
C SER A 51 4.84 -13.60 3.30
N TRP A 52 4.82 -14.56 2.38
CA TRP A 52 3.76 -15.55 2.32
C TRP A 52 3.57 -16.26 3.68
N PRO A 53 2.32 -16.44 4.16
CA PRO A 53 1.05 -16.13 3.48
C PRO A 53 0.53 -14.70 3.71
N SER A 54 1.31 -13.80 4.30
CA SER A 54 0.83 -12.51 4.78
C SER A 54 1.21 -11.33 3.88
N MET A 55 0.23 -10.43 3.73
CA MET A 55 0.45 -9.06 3.32
C MET A 55 0.23 -8.17 4.53
N SER A 56 1.09 -7.18 4.73
CA SER A 56 0.85 -6.16 5.74
C SER A 56 1.23 -4.77 5.29
N PHE A 57 0.54 -3.76 5.82
CA PHE A 57 0.69 -2.37 5.41
C PHE A 57 0.65 -1.44 6.63
N SER A 58 1.63 -0.55 6.74
CA SER A 58 1.76 0.43 7.82
C SER A 58 1.86 1.84 7.24
N LEU A 59 1.30 2.79 7.99
CA LEU A 59 1.32 4.22 7.74
C LEU A 59 2.07 4.90 8.89
N ASP A 60 3.05 5.75 8.57
CA ASP A 60 3.79 6.58 9.51
C ASP A 60 4.43 5.80 10.68
N GLY A 61 4.89 4.58 10.41
CA GLY A 61 5.49 3.70 11.43
C GLY A 61 4.50 3.21 12.50
N GLY A 62 3.20 3.28 12.23
CA GLY A 62 2.16 2.68 13.06
C GLY A 62 2.08 1.16 12.92
N GLU A 63 1.14 0.55 13.66
CA GLU A 63 0.90 -0.89 13.60
C GLU A 63 0.53 -1.35 12.18
N PHE A 64 0.95 -2.57 11.87
CA PHE A 64 0.67 -3.17 10.56
C PHE A 64 -0.76 -3.71 10.50
N GLN A 65 -1.55 -3.18 9.56
CA GLN A 65 -2.76 -3.88 9.12
C GLN A 65 -2.34 -5.09 8.30
N SER A 66 -2.93 -6.25 8.55
CA SER A 66 -2.49 -7.50 7.92
C SER A 66 -3.65 -8.34 7.43
N LEU A 67 -3.44 -9.04 6.33
CA LEU A 67 -4.32 -10.09 5.84
C LEU A 67 -3.52 -11.33 5.45
N SER A 68 -4.18 -12.48 5.44
CA SER A 68 -3.60 -13.71 4.88
C SER A 68 -4.12 -13.93 3.47
N VAL A 69 -3.20 -14.11 2.54
CA VAL A 69 -3.46 -14.48 1.15
C VAL A 69 -3.70 -15.98 1.08
N LYS A 70 -4.80 -16.34 0.43
CA LYS A 70 -5.14 -17.74 0.18
C LYS A 70 -4.28 -18.29 -0.96
N GLN A 71 -3.88 -19.56 -0.81
CA GLN A 71 -3.04 -20.31 -1.76
C GLN A 71 -1.63 -19.74 -1.91
N SER A 72 -0.66 -20.58 -2.27
CA SER A 72 0.74 -20.16 -2.42
C SER A 72 0.98 -19.68 -3.84
N PRO A 73 1.07 -18.36 -4.09
CA PRO A 73 1.54 -17.89 -5.40
C PRO A 73 2.96 -18.40 -5.63
N THR A 74 3.21 -18.92 -6.82
CA THR A 74 4.54 -19.28 -7.30
C THR A 74 5.22 -18.05 -7.89
N GLU A 75 6.55 -18.08 -8.07
CA GLU A 75 7.29 -16.98 -8.71
C GLU A 75 6.69 -16.58 -10.07
N ALA A 76 6.20 -17.54 -10.85
CA ALA A 76 5.54 -17.30 -12.13
C ALA A 76 4.23 -16.51 -12.03
N ASN A 77 3.62 -16.41 -10.84
CA ASN A 77 2.42 -15.61 -10.60
C ASN A 77 2.73 -14.15 -10.26
N PHE A 78 3.99 -13.81 -9.99
CA PHE A 78 4.38 -12.44 -9.67
C PHE A 78 4.77 -11.68 -10.94
N GLY A 79 4.16 -10.51 -11.11
CA GLY A 79 4.57 -9.53 -12.12
C GLY A 79 5.64 -8.57 -11.61
N GLY A 80 5.88 -7.49 -12.36
CA GLY A 80 6.73 -6.39 -11.91
C GLY A 80 6.07 -5.53 -10.82
N LEU A 81 6.89 -4.87 -10.00
CA LEU A 81 6.43 -3.82 -9.09
C LEU A 81 5.94 -2.62 -9.90
N ALA A 82 4.68 -2.22 -9.69
CA ALA A 82 4.10 -1.03 -10.29
C ALA A 82 3.82 0.03 -9.23
N ILE A 83 4.19 1.28 -9.52
CA ILE A 83 3.99 2.44 -8.65
C ILE A 83 3.31 3.54 -9.47
N GLY A 84 2.31 4.22 -8.89
CA GLY A 84 1.56 5.26 -9.59
C GLY A 84 0.64 4.73 -10.70
N SER A 85 0.04 3.56 -10.50
CA SER A 85 -0.85 2.91 -11.47
C SER A 85 -2.34 3.22 -11.20
N ALA A 86 -3.17 3.07 -12.23
CA ALA A 86 -4.63 3.16 -12.16
C ALA A 86 -5.21 4.53 -11.72
N GLY A 87 -4.49 5.62 -12.03
CA GLY A 87 -4.94 7.00 -11.83
C GLY A 87 -4.93 7.47 -10.37
N GLY A 88 -5.56 8.62 -10.11
CA GLY A 88 -5.48 9.35 -8.84
C GLY A 88 -4.89 10.75 -9.04
N GLN A 89 -4.89 11.55 -7.98
CA GLN A 89 -4.23 12.85 -8.03
C GLN A 89 -2.72 12.67 -8.19
N LYS A 90 -2.09 13.60 -8.92
CA LYS A 90 -0.63 13.64 -9.03
C LYS A 90 -0.05 13.86 -7.63
N THR A 91 0.89 13.01 -7.25
CA THR A 91 1.55 13.06 -5.94
C THR A 91 3.07 13.01 -6.10
N LEU A 92 3.77 13.42 -5.05
CA LEU A 92 5.22 13.29 -4.96
C LEU A 92 5.57 11.99 -4.24
N MET A 93 6.68 11.38 -4.64
CA MET A 93 7.23 10.18 -4.01
C MET A 93 8.73 10.36 -3.86
N ASP A 94 9.27 9.86 -2.76
CA ASP A 94 10.70 9.89 -2.48
C ASP A 94 11.13 8.63 -1.72
N GLU A 95 12.42 8.30 -1.80
CA GLU A 95 13.10 7.22 -1.06
C GLU A 95 12.46 5.82 -1.16
N LEU A 96 12.20 5.37 -2.41
CA LEU A 96 11.75 4.00 -2.65
C LEU A 96 12.86 2.99 -2.32
N THR A 97 12.69 2.26 -1.22
CA THR A 97 13.61 1.21 -0.77
C THR A 97 12.94 -0.15 -0.75
N ILE A 98 13.63 -1.19 -1.23
CA ILE A 98 13.13 -2.57 -1.26
C ILE A 98 14.02 -3.46 -0.38
N TYR A 99 13.37 -4.22 0.51
CA TYR A 99 14.03 -5.17 1.42
C TYR A 99 13.73 -6.61 1.02
N ARG A 100 14.67 -7.53 1.29
CA ARG A 100 14.49 -8.98 1.05
C ARG A 100 13.76 -9.71 2.19
N ARG A 101 13.15 -8.96 3.12
CA ARG A 101 12.40 -9.47 4.26
C ARG A 101 11.34 -8.45 4.68
N PRO A 102 10.29 -8.88 5.40
CA PRO A 102 9.41 -7.96 6.11
C PRO A 102 10.18 -7.09 7.10
N LEU A 103 9.75 -5.84 7.23
CA LEU A 103 10.13 -4.97 8.32
C LEU A 103 9.23 -5.20 9.53
N THR A 104 9.83 -5.11 10.70
CA THR A 104 9.11 -5.05 11.98
C THR A 104 8.49 -3.67 12.20
N VAL A 105 7.56 -3.57 13.16
CA VAL A 105 6.95 -2.28 13.52
C VAL A 105 7.99 -1.28 14.05
N ASP A 106 8.99 -1.76 14.81
CA ASP A 106 10.04 -0.89 15.34
C ASP A 106 10.96 -0.36 14.23
N GLU A 107 11.23 -1.16 13.20
CA GLU A 107 11.97 -0.71 12.02
C GLU A 107 11.16 0.32 11.21
N ALA A 108 9.86 0.08 11.00
CA ALA A 108 8.98 1.05 10.34
C ALA A 108 8.93 2.38 11.11
N ARG A 109 8.85 2.31 12.44
CA ARG A 109 8.90 3.49 13.33
C ARG A 109 10.24 4.21 13.25
N ALA A 110 11.35 3.48 13.24
CA ALA A 110 12.69 4.07 13.10
C ALA A 110 12.85 4.79 11.77
N LEU A 111 12.42 4.17 10.66
CA LEU A 111 12.43 4.80 9.33
C LEU A 111 11.60 6.08 9.30
N HIS A 112 10.43 6.08 9.95
CA HIS A 112 9.57 7.27 10.02
C HIS A 112 10.22 8.43 10.77
N VAL A 113 10.96 8.15 11.83
CA VAL A 113 11.69 9.17 12.58
C VAL A 113 12.86 9.70 11.74
N ILE A 114 13.58 8.83 11.05
CA ILE A 114 14.73 9.21 10.20
C ILE A 114 14.28 10.11 9.04
N GLY A 115 13.23 9.72 8.31
CA GLY A 115 12.73 10.45 7.14
C GLY A 115 12.03 11.78 7.45
N ARG A 116 11.92 12.16 8.72
CA ARG A 116 11.38 13.46 9.16
C ARG A 116 12.45 14.52 9.44
N ASN A 117 13.72 14.14 9.49
CA ASN A 117 14.86 15.06 9.65
C ASN A 117 15.37 15.55 8.30
#